data_AF-A0AAE0E2J5-F1
#
_entry.id   AF-A0AAE0E2J5-F1
#
_cell.length_a   1.000
_cell.length_b   1.000
_cell.length_c   1.000
_cell.angle_alpha   90.00
_cell.angle_beta   90.00
_cell.angle_gamma   90.00
#
_symmetry.space_group_name_H-M   'P 1'
#
loop_
_entity.id
_entity.type
_entity.pdbx_description
1 polymer ?
#
loop_
_entity_poly.entity_id
_entity_poly.type
_entity_poly.pdbx_seq_one_letter_code
_entity_poly.pdbx_strand_id
1 'polypeptide(L)'
;MGDKNKSLPAKWVWRFGKDNNSLWRRVICARYDILDSDLTWEWKAGSHASPFIKAIAFLFAKGTASYRALKEGMKVVISNGKRGKFWEVTVNESFHLKEMCPIIYALAIQKQSVVNDFGRWSESRWFWEVPLRRQVFDWEKDQWRVFMSLLDCMVLRESVTDALAWSFCSDGSFSMRYFHNRLEEPPTDITFDFNLIWQGICPPKIKLFVWKLIRGRVMVKQVLSKFGCDPAVSLLCPFCNAEEEFVDHLFLLCPWSWNLWNNCMSWFEVVSCASNSLKNWFLDWSSLCISVKQSRAWNSLFFACSWTIWEARNQMVFKGLKTAVSQAEDTVKFWVA
;
A
#
# COMPACT_ATOMS: atom_id res chain seq x y z
N MET A 1 -17.23 -18.44 -14.17
CA MET A 1 -16.20 -18.41 -15.23
C MET A 1 -14.87 -18.82 -14.63
N GLY A 2 -14.29 -19.95 -15.05
CA GLY A 2 -12.99 -20.40 -14.56
C GLY A 2 -11.84 -19.44 -14.94
N ASP A 3 -10.76 -19.45 -14.16
CA ASP A 3 -9.70 -18.43 -14.23
C ASP A 3 -8.96 -18.36 -15.59
N LYS A 4 -8.88 -19.47 -16.33
CA LYS A 4 -8.33 -19.49 -17.70
C LYS A 4 -9.10 -18.60 -18.69
N ASN A 5 -10.39 -18.31 -18.46
CA ASN A 5 -11.19 -17.46 -19.34
C ASN A 5 -10.92 -15.95 -19.15
N LYS A 6 -10.15 -15.55 -18.12
CA LYS A 6 -9.86 -14.14 -17.81
C LYS A 6 -8.61 -13.60 -18.51
N SER A 7 -7.67 -14.47 -18.89
CA SER A 7 -6.37 -14.08 -19.47
C SER A 7 -6.47 -13.49 -20.88
N LEU A 8 -7.37 -14.01 -21.72
CA LEU A 8 -7.56 -13.50 -23.08
C LEU A 8 -8.19 -12.09 -23.08
N PRO A 9 -9.28 -11.83 -22.33
CA PRO A 9 -9.78 -10.47 -22.15
C PRO A 9 -8.73 -9.52 -21.55
N ALA A 10 -7.91 -9.98 -20.59
CA ALA A 10 -6.84 -9.17 -20.02
C ALA A 10 -5.76 -8.80 -21.05
N LYS A 11 -5.34 -9.74 -21.89
CA LYS A 11 -4.41 -9.48 -23.00
C LYS A 11 -5.01 -8.51 -24.03
N TRP A 12 -6.31 -8.62 -24.30
CA TRP A 12 -7.00 -7.67 -25.19
C TRP A 12 -6.96 -6.25 -24.61
N VAL A 13 -7.23 -6.09 -23.31
CA VAL A 13 -7.16 -4.80 -22.60
C VAL A 13 -5.75 -4.22 -22.65
N TRP A 14 -4.73 -5.05 -22.43
CA TRP A 14 -3.34 -4.63 -22.59
C TRP A 14 -3.04 -4.10 -24.01
N ARG A 15 -3.49 -4.83 -25.04
CA ARG A 15 -3.33 -4.40 -26.44
C ARG A 15 -4.10 -3.12 -26.74
N PHE A 16 -5.27 -2.91 -26.13
CA PHE A 16 -6.02 -1.68 -26.29
C PHE A 16 -5.23 -0.44 -25.83
N GLY A 17 -4.50 -0.54 -24.71
CA GLY A 17 -3.63 0.54 -24.23
C GLY A 17 -2.30 0.68 -24.99
N LYS A 18 -1.83 -0.39 -25.64
CA LYS A 18 -0.54 -0.39 -26.37
C LYS A 18 -0.67 -0.03 -27.86
N ASP A 19 -1.68 -0.55 -28.55
CA ASP A 19 -1.89 -0.42 -30.00
C ASP A 19 -2.58 0.92 -30.35
N ASN A 20 -1.98 2.02 -29.90
CA ASN A 20 -2.61 3.34 -29.82
C ASN A 20 -3.08 3.94 -31.15
N ASN A 21 -2.43 3.61 -32.25
CA ASN A 21 -2.72 4.15 -33.58
C ASN A 21 -3.47 3.16 -34.49
N SER A 22 -3.89 2.02 -33.94
CA SER A 22 -4.55 0.97 -34.71
C SER A 22 -5.99 1.35 -35.09
N LEU A 23 -6.45 0.92 -36.26
CA LEU A 23 -7.81 1.18 -36.74
C LEU A 23 -8.86 0.57 -35.79
N TRP A 24 -8.61 -0.65 -35.31
CA TRP A 24 -9.55 -1.35 -34.42
C TRP A 24 -9.75 -0.61 -33.10
N ARG A 25 -8.71 0.00 -32.53
CA ARG A 25 -8.82 0.82 -31.31
C ARG A 25 -9.72 2.03 -31.55
N ARG A 26 -9.49 2.78 -32.63
CA ARG A 26 -10.31 3.95 -33.00
C ARG A 26 -11.79 3.60 -33.18
N VAL A 27 -12.08 2.46 -33.82
CA VAL A 27 -13.45 1.97 -33.99
C VAL A 27 -14.11 1.65 -32.64
N ILE A 28 -13.36 1.03 -31.71
CA ILE A 28 -13.85 0.76 -30.35
C ILE A 28 -14.09 2.06 -29.58
N CYS A 29 -13.15 3.01 -29.62
CA CYS A 29 -13.28 4.31 -28.98
C CYS A 29 -14.53 5.04 -29.46
N ALA A 30 -14.72 5.13 -30.78
CA ALA A 30 -15.89 5.80 -31.37
C ALA A 30 -17.21 5.10 -31.04
N ARG A 31 -17.23 3.75 -30.97
CA ARG A 31 -18.45 2.99 -30.68
C ARG A 31 -18.92 3.12 -29.22
N TYR A 32 -17.98 3.25 -28.28
CA TYR A 32 -18.26 3.21 -26.85
C TYR A 32 -17.97 4.54 -26.12
N ASP A 33 -17.69 5.60 -26.87
CA ASP A 33 -17.39 6.95 -26.37
C ASP A 33 -16.21 6.96 -25.38
N ILE A 34 -15.13 6.27 -25.75
CA ILE A 34 -13.89 6.23 -24.97
C ILE A 34 -12.93 7.26 -25.55
N LEU A 35 -12.28 8.05 -24.70
CA LEU A 35 -11.32 9.06 -25.14
C LEU A 35 -10.07 8.38 -25.71
N ASP A 36 -9.56 8.87 -26.84
CA ASP A 36 -8.34 8.33 -27.47
C ASP A 36 -7.08 8.47 -26.61
N SER A 37 -7.11 9.38 -25.63
CA SER A 37 -6.08 9.57 -24.61
C SER A 37 -6.06 8.49 -23.53
N ASP A 38 -7.15 7.71 -23.35
CA ASP A 38 -7.24 6.73 -22.29
C ASP A 38 -6.35 5.51 -22.60
N LEU A 39 -5.36 5.31 -21.73
CA LEU A 39 -4.44 4.16 -21.77
C LEU A 39 -4.91 2.99 -20.90
N THR A 40 -5.84 3.24 -19.97
CA THR A 40 -6.40 2.25 -19.04
C THR A 40 -7.89 2.09 -19.28
N TRP A 41 -8.38 0.86 -19.10
CA TRP A 41 -9.79 0.54 -19.27
C TRP A 41 -10.54 0.72 -17.94
N GLU A 42 -11.14 1.89 -17.73
CA GLU A 42 -12.02 2.16 -16.58
C GLU A 42 -13.50 2.34 -16.96
N TRP A 43 -13.86 1.83 -18.15
CA TRP A 43 -15.21 2.02 -18.69
C TRP A 43 -16.21 1.02 -18.11
N LYS A 44 -17.38 1.53 -17.71
CA LYS A 44 -18.52 0.73 -17.23
C LYS A 44 -19.42 0.33 -18.39
N ALA A 45 -19.68 -0.97 -18.52
CA ALA A 45 -20.52 -1.47 -19.60
C ALA A 45 -21.97 -1.01 -19.53
N GLY A 46 -22.39 -0.22 -20.52
CA GLY A 46 -23.79 0.10 -20.75
C GLY A 46 -24.63 -1.12 -21.12
N SER A 47 -25.95 -0.99 -21.03
CA SER A 47 -26.93 -2.06 -21.34
C SER A 47 -26.74 -2.67 -22.73
N HIS A 48 -26.42 -1.83 -23.72
CA HIS A 48 -26.21 -2.20 -25.13
C HIS A 48 -24.80 -2.70 -25.46
N ALA A 49 -23.92 -2.85 -24.46
CA ALA A 49 -22.58 -3.38 -24.68
C ALA A 49 -22.62 -4.85 -25.15
N SER A 50 -21.74 -5.20 -26.07
CA SER A 50 -21.59 -6.59 -26.53
C SER A 50 -21.20 -7.53 -25.37
N PRO A 51 -21.54 -8.84 -25.43
CA PRO A 51 -21.16 -9.80 -24.40
C PRO A 51 -19.65 -9.82 -24.11
N PHE A 52 -18.83 -9.65 -25.14
CA PHE A 52 -17.37 -9.57 -25.00
C PHE A 52 -16.93 -8.35 -24.19
N ILE A 53 -17.50 -7.17 -24.47
CA ILE A 53 -17.21 -5.95 -23.73
C ILE A 53 -17.72 -6.02 -22.28
N LYS A 54 -18.86 -6.69 -22.05
CA LYS A 54 -19.34 -7.00 -20.69
C LYS A 54 -18.36 -7.92 -19.94
N ALA A 55 -17.77 -8.91 -20.61
CA ALA A 55 -16.74 -9.75 -20.01
C ALA A 55 -15.45 -8.98 -19.65
N ILE A 56 -15.04 -8.02 -20.49
CA ILE A 56 -13.93 -7.11 -20.17
C ILE A 56 -14.27 -6.23 -18.96
N ALA A 57 -15.47 -5.64 -18.92
CA ALA A 57 -15.90 -4.83 -17.78
C ALA A 57 -15.92 -5.64 -16.47
N PHE A 58 -16.27 -6.94 -16.54
CA PHE A 58 -16.22 -7.83 -15.37
C PHE A 58 -14.80 -8.03 -14.82
N LEU A 59 -13.75 -7.95 -15.65
CA LEU A 59 -12.37 -8.00 -15.15
C LEU A 59 -12.07 -6.85 -14.19
N PHE A 60 -12.70 -5.69 -14.40
CA PHE A 60 -12.53 -4.48 -13.60
C PHE A 60 -13.57 -4.34 -12.48
N ALA A 61 -14.37 -5.37 -12.24
CA ALA A 61 -15.29 -5.38 -11.10
C ALA A 61 -14.48 -5.28 -9.79
N LYS A 62 -14.74 -4.23 -9.00
CA LYS A 62 -14.07 -3.99 -7.71
C LYS A 62 -14.17 -5.22 -6.81
N GLY A 63 -13.07 -5.54 -6.12
CA GLY A 63 -12.98 -6.70 -5.21
C GLY A 63 -12.58 -8.02 -5.88
N THR A 64 -12.54 -8.10 -7.22
CA THR A 64 -12.09 -9.32 -7.92
C THR A 64 -10.56 -9.43 -7.95
N ALA A 65 -10.04 -10.66 -8.02
CA ALA A 65 -8.61 -10.91 -8.20
C ALA A 65 -8.07 -10.34 -9.53
N SER A 66 -8.90 -10.37 -10.59
CA SER A 66 -8.56 -9.78 -11.89
C SER A 66 -8.40 -8.26 -11.82
N TYR A 67 -9.28 -7.57 -11.11
CA TYR A 67 -9.16 -6.12 -10.93
C TYR A 67 -7.86 -5.77 -10.22
N ARG A 68 -7.50 -6.50 -9.16
CA ARG A 68 -6.25 -6.33 -8.43
C ARG A 68 -5.03 -6.56 -9.33
N ALA A 69 -4.98 -7.70 -10.02
CA ALA A 69 -3.86 -8.05 -10.88
C ALA A 69 -3.65 -7.05 -12.03
N LEU A 70 -4.74 -6.54 -12.63
CA LEU A 70 -4.65 -5.50 -13.66
C LEU A 70 -4.23 -4.15 -13.10
N LYS A 71 -4.76 -3.75 -11.94
CA LYS A 71 -4.43 -2.46 -11.31
C LYS A 71 -2.96 -2.38 -10.88
N GLU A 72 -2.42 -3.47 -10.34
CA GLU A 72 -1.00 -3.55 -9.95
C GLU A 72 -0.08 -3.72 -11.16
N GLY A 73 -0.53 -4.52 -12.14
CA GLY A 73 0.24 -4.88 -13.33
C GLY A 73 0.33 -3.77 -14.37
N MET A 74 -0.77 -3.08 -14.67
CA MET A 74 -0.82 -2.04 -15.72
C MET A 74 -0.38 -0.69 -15.13
N LYS A 75 0.82 -0.25 -15.48
CA LYS A 75 1.37 1.05 -15.07
C LYS A 75 1.54 1.96 -16.28
N VAL A 76 1.16 3.22 -16.15
CA VAL A 76 1.41 4.23 -17.17
C VAL A 76 2.80 4.83 -16.91
N VAL A 77 3.68 4.69 -17.89
CA VAL A 77 4.99 5.33 -17.94
C VAL A 77 4.80 6.70 -18.56
N ILE A 78 4.99 7.74 -17.74
CA ILE A 78 4.87 9.14 -18.15
C ILE A 78 6.10 9.52 -18.98
N SER A 79 5.87 10.15 -20.13
CA SER A 79 6.89 10.72 -20.99
C SER A 79 6.51 12.15 -21.36
N ASN A 80 5.63 12.37 -22.34
CA ASN A 80 5.17 13.71 -22.68
C ASN A 80 3.97 14.19 -21.85
N GLY A 81 3.40 13.33 -21.00
CA GLY A 81 2.35 13.66 -20.05
C GLY A 81 0.97 13.90 -20.66
N LYS A 82 0.79 13.66 -21.96
CA LYS A 82 -0.48 13.96 -22.67
C LYS A 82 -1.60 12.97 -22.37
N ARG A 83 -1.31 11.85 -21.71
CA ARG A 83 -2.27 10.76 -21.49
C ARG A 83 -2.34 10.30 -20.04
N GLY A 84 -1.23 10.31 -19.33
CA GLY A 84 -1.22 9.93 -17.92
C GLY A 84 -1.97 10.95 -17.06
N LYS A 85 -2.93 10.50 -16.25
CA LYS A 85 -3.61 11.33 -15.26
C LYS A 85 -2.63 11.72 -14.15
N PHE A 86 -2.47 13.01 -13.90
CA PHE A 86 -1.44 13.55 -13.01
C PHE A 86 -1.49 12.97 -11.59
N TRP A 87 -2.68 12.91 -11.00
CA TRP A 87 -2.86 12.42 -9.63
C TRP A 87 -2.84 10.90 -9.48
N GLU A 88 -2.84 10.17 -10.60
CA GLU A 88 -2.78 8.70 -10.64
C GLU A 88 -1.41 8.17 -11.07
N VAL A 89 -0.45 9.07 -11.30
CA VAL A 89 0.95 8.71 -11.51
C VAL A 89 1.45 7.91 -10.32
N THR A 90 2.06 6.75 -10.59
CA THR A 90 2.66 5.92 -9.54
C THR A 90 4.03 6.48 -9.19
N VAL A 91 4.21 6.76 -7.91
CA VAL A 91 5.44 7.22 -7.27
C VAL A 91 6.01 6.06 -6.46
N ASN A 92 7.32 5.83 -6.55
CA ASN A 92 8.01 4.73 -5.84
C ASN A 92 7.36 3.35 -6.06
N GLU A 93 6.89 3.09 -7.28
CA GLU A 93 6.32 1.82 -7.77
C GLU A 93 5.02 1.33 -7.08
N SER A 94 4.65 1.92 -5.94
CA SER A 94 3.59 1.38 -5.07
C SER A 94 2.44 2.35 -4.79
N PHE A 95 2.70 3.66 -4.76
CA PHE A 95 1.71 4.65 -4.32
C PHE A 95 1.38 5.64 -5.42
N HIS A 96 0.15 6.17 -5.44
CA HIS A 96 -0.19 7.27 -6.32
C HIS A 96 0.15 8.63 -5.71
N LEU A 97 0.38 9.64 -6.54
CA LEU A 97 0.66 11.01 -6.09
C LEU A 97 -0.43 11.55 -5.13
N LYS A 98 -1.71 11.22 -5.39
CA LYS A 98 -2.84 11.56 -4.50
C LYS A 98 -2.82 10.88 -3.13
N GLU A 99 -2.19 9.71 -3.04
CA GLU A 99 -2.07 8.94 -1.79
C GLU A 99 -0.87 9.43 -0.97
N MET A 100 0.22 9.85 -1.63
CA MET A 100 1.40 10.41 -0.96
C MET A 100 1.21 11.87 -0.53
N CYS A 101 0.39 12.64 -1.24
CA CYS A 101 0.16 14.07 -0.96
C CYS A 101 -1.33 14.40 -0.86
N PRO A 102 -2.07 13.83 0.13
CA PRO A 102 -3.52 13.94 0.22
C PRO A 102 -4.02 15.37 0.51
N ILE A 103 -3.25 16.18 1.25
CA ILE A 103 -3.59 17.59 1.54
C ILE A 103 -3.46 18.40 0.25
N ILE A 104 -2.37 18.24 -0.49
CA ILE A 104 -2.18 18.96 -1.77
C ILE A 104 -3.24 18.52 -2.79
N TYR A 105 -3.54 17.21 -2.86
CA TYR A 105 -4.64 16.71 -3.69
C TYR A 105 -6.00 17.29 -3.29
N ALA A 106 -6.25 17.49 -2.00
CA ALA A 106 -7.48 18.14 -1.53
C ALA A 106 -7.57 19.62 -1.94
N LEU A 107 -6.42 20.29 -2.09
CA LEU A 107 -6.31 21.68 -2.56
C LEU A 107 -6.33 21.83 -4.08
N ALA A 108 -6.05 20.76 -4.82
CA ALA A 108 -5.99 20.77 -6.27
C ALA A 108 -7.35 21.12 -6.91
N ILE A 109 -7.34 22.05 -7.86
CA ILE A 109 -8.53 22.42 -8.64
C ILE A 109 -8.82 21.31 -9.66
N GLN A 110 -7.78 20.84 -10.34
CA GLN A 110 -7.86 19.86 -11.40
C GLN A 110 -7.46 18.48 -10.87
N LYS A 111 -8.44 17.60 -10.62
CA LYS A 111 -8.20 16.25 -10.06
C LYS A 111 -8.12 15.13 -11.09
N GLN A 112 -8.66 15.37 -12.28
CA GLN A 112 -8.78 14.37 -13.36
C GLN A 112 -7.97 14.76 -14.61
N SER A 113 -7.18 15.83 -14.54
CA SER A 113 -6.37 16.35 -15.65
C SER A 113 -5.11 15.50 -15.89
N VAL A 114 -4.59 15.58 -17.12
CA VAL A 114 -3.36 14.88 -17.51
C VAL A 114 -2.12 15.62 -17.05
N VAL A 115 -0.98 14.95 -16.96
CA VAL A 115 0.29 15.54 -16.50
C VAL A 115 0.66 16.80 -17.29
N ASN A 116 0.41 16.79 -18.60
CA ASN A 116 0.75 17.92 -19.48
C ASN A 116 -0.08 19.19 -19.21
N ASP A 117 -1.16 19.11 -18.43
CA ASP A 117 -1.96 20.29 -18.03
C ASP A 117 -1.33 21.02 -16.83
N PHE A 118 -0.36 20.41 -16.14
CA PHE A 118 0.25 20.92 -14.90
C PHE A 118 1.63 21.53 -15.14
N GLY A 119 1.89 22.07 -16.33
CA GLY A 119 3.17 22.68 -16.62
C GLY A 119 3.35 23.14 -18.06
N ARG A 120 4.55 23.62 -18.34
CA ARG A 120 4.94 24.10 -19.67
C ARG A 120 6.37 23.72 -20.01
N TRP A 121 6.61 23.55 -21.31
CA TRP A 121 7.94 23.41 -21.86
C TRP A 121 8.57 24.79 -22.05
N SER A 122 9.81 24.94 -21.58
CA SER A 122 10.66 26.09 -21.89
C SER A 122 12.10 25.59 -22.08
N GLU A 123 12.72 25.95 -23.20
CA GLU A 123 14.10 25.53 -23.53
C GLU A 123 14.35 24.01 -23.36
N SER A 124 13.42 23.18 -23.83
CA SER A 124 13.48 21.72 -23.70
C SER A 124 13.49 21.18 -22.26
N ARG A 125 13.12 22.01 -21.28
CA ARG A 125 12.89 21.61 -19.89
C ARG A 125 11.43 21.78 -19.52
N TRP A 126 10.93 20.87 -18.69
CA TRP A 126 9.58 20.91 -18.17
C TRP A 126 9.54 21.74 -16.88
N PHE A 127 8.57 22.64 -16.78
CA PHE A 127 8.32 23.46 -15.61
C PHE A 127 6.92 23.18 -15.05
N TRP A 128 6.87 22.76 -13.79
CA TRP A 128 5.62 22.45 -13.10
C TRP A 128 4.85 23.70 -12.70
N GLU A 129 3.57 23.73 -13.07
CA GLU A 129 2.60 24.76 -12.72
C GLU A 129 1.34 24.07 -12.19
N VAL A 130 1.25 23.91 -10.87
CA VAL A 130 0.15 23.18 -10.22
C VAL A 130 -0.84 24.16 -9.61
N PRO A 131 -2.03 24.39 -10.23
CA PRO A 131 -3.00 25.34 -9.73
C PRO A 131 -3.72 24.78 -8.48
N LEU A 132 -3.61 25.52 -7.37
CA LEU A 132 -4.31 25.24 -6.12
C LEU A 132 -5.45 26.22 -5.90
N ARG A 133 -6.52 25.76 -5.24
CA ARG A 133 -7.71 26.59 -4.94
C ARG A 133 -7.41 27.77 -4.00
N ARG A 134 -6.33 27.68 -3.23
CA ARG A 134 -5.80 28.72 -2.33
C ARG A 134 -4.31 28.49 -2.13
N GLN A 135 -3.64 29.48 -1.56
CA GLN A 135 -2.25 29.31 -1.10
C GLN A 135 -2.16 28.26 0.00
N VAL A 136 -1.01 27.59 0.03
CA VAL A 136 -0.65 26.57 1.02
C VAL A 136 -0.38 27.25 2.36
N PHE A 137 -1.04 26.80 3.42
CA PHE A 137 -0.81 27.33 4.76
C PHE A 137 0.51 26.82 5.35
N ASP A 138 1.02 27.48 6.40
CA ASP A 138 2.32 27.16 6.99
C ASP A 138 2.46 25.69 7.41
N TRP A 139 1.40 25.12 8.00
CA TRP A 139 1.37 23.70 8.39
C TRP A 139 1.24 22.72 7.21
N GLU A 140 0.88 23.19 6.02
CA GLU A 140 0.76 22.38 4.80
C GLU A 140 2.04 22.45 3.94
N LYS A 141 2.95 23.39 4.23
CA LYS A 141 4.19 23.63 3.46
C LYS A 141 5.11 22.42 3.42
N ASP A 142 5.14 21.60 4.47
CA ASP A 142 5.99 20.41 4.49
C ASP A 142 5.52 19.35 3.49
N GLN A 143 4.20 19.11 3.39
CA GLN A 143 3.68 18.21 2.35
C GLN A 143 3.86 18.82 0.94
N TRP A 144 3.78 20.14 0.80
CA TRP A 144 4.08 20.82 -0.47
C TRP A 144 5.54 20.63 -0.91
N ARG A 145 6.50 20.70 0.02
CA ARG A 145 7.92 20.42 -0.28
C ARG A 145 8.12 18.99 -0.76
N VAL A 146 7.50 18.02 -0.09
CA VAL A 146 7.53 16.61 -0.51
C VAL A 146 6.93 16.47 -1.90
N PHE A 147 5.75 17.04 -2.13
CA PHE A 147 5.08 17.04 -3.42
C PHE A 147 5.97 17.59 -4.54
N MET A 148 6.58 18.76 -4.36
CA MET A 148 7.49 19.34 -5.35
C MET A 148 8.72 18.47 -5.58
N SER A 149 9.31 17.89 -4.52
CA SER A 149 10.46 16.98 -4.69
C SER A 149 10.13 15.72 -5.49
N LEU A 150 8.92 15.17 -5.33
CA LEU A 150 8.44 14.04 -6.14
C LEU A 150 8.27 14.43 -7.61
N LEU A 151 7.79 15.65 -7.88
CA LEU A 151 7.66 16.19 -9.23
C LEU A 151 9.03 16.46 -9.88
N ASP A 152 10.01 16.94 -9.13
CA ASP A 152 11.37 17.15 -9.62
C ASP A 152 12.07 15.84 -10.03
N CYS A 153 11.68 14.72 -9.43
CA CYS A 153 12.15 13.39 -9.84
C CYS A 153 11.51 12.89 -11.14
N MET A 154 10.41 13.50 -11.61
CA MET A 154 9.73 13.09 -12.84
C MET A 154 10.41 13.71 -14.06
N VAL A 155 11.01 12.85 -14.90
CA VAL A 155 11.67 13.27 -16.14
C VAL A 155 10.72 13.14 -17.32
N LEU A 156 10.16 14.26 -17.76
CA LEU A 156 9.34 14.30 -18.97
C LEU A 156 10.20 14.40 -20.23
N ARG A 157 9.67 13.90 -21.35
CA ARG A 157 10.31 13.94 -22.68
C ARG A 157 9.28 14.32 -23.74
N GLU A 158 9.42 15.50 -24.34
CA GLU A 158 8.43 16.05 -25.28
C GLU A 158 8.18 15.15 -26.51
N SER A 159 9.26 14.56 -27.05
CA SER A 159 9.22 13.74 -28.27
C SER A 159 8.73 12.30 -28.05
N VAL A 160 8.54 11.86 -26.81
CA VAL A 160 8.17 10.48 -26.48
C VAL A 160 6.75 10.45 -25.92
N THR A 161 5.86 9.67 -26.52
CA THR A 161 4.48 9.51 -26.02
C THR A 161 4.42 8.62 -24.79
N ASP A 162 3.55 8.97 -23.85
CA ASP A 162 3.21 8.12 -22.70
C ASP A 162 2.88 6.69 -23.15
N ALA A 163 3.37 5.71 -22.39
CA ALA A 163 3.26 4.30 -22.74
C ALA A 163 2.74 3.47 -21.56
N LEU A 164 2.18 2.29 -21.86
CA LEU A 164 1.79 1.33 -20.85
C LEU A 164 2.93 0.32 -20.64
N ALA A 165 3.27 0.06 -19.38
CA ALA A 165 4.24 -0.96 -18.97
C ALA A 165 3.57 -1.98 -18.03
N TRP A 166 3.98 -3.24 -18.17
CA TRP A 166 3.56 -4.33 -17.29
C TRP A 166 4.57 -4.50 -16.16
N SER A 167 4.19 -4.20 -14.92
CA SER A 167 5.10 -4.14 -13.77
C SER A 167 5.69 -5.50 -13.37
N PHE A 168 5.03 -6.62 -13.73
CA PHE A 168 5.52 -7.95 -13.39
C PHE A 168 6.55 -8.52 -14.38
N CYS A 169 6.89 -7.78 -15.44
CA CYS A 169 7.93 -8.15 -16.39
C CYS A 169 8.97 -7.03 -16.52
N SER A 170 10.25 -7.37 -16.46
CA SER A 170 11.35 -6.40 -16.55
C SER A 170 11.43 -5.69 -17.92
N ASP A 171 10.93 -6.33 -18.97
CA ASP A 171 10.82 -5.74 -20.32
C ASP A 171 9.53 -4.92 -20.53
N GLY A 172 8.70 -4.80 -19.48
CA GLY A 172 7.42 -4.11 -19.52
C GLY A 172 6.35 -4.80 -20.37
N SER A 173 6.60 -6.04 -20.85
CA SER A 173 5.67 -6.76 -21.72
C SER A 173 4.60 -7.53 -20.93
N PHE A 174 3.39 -7.57 -21.47
CA PHE A 174 2.31 -8.35 -20.84
C PHE A 174 2.51 -9.85 -21.03
N SER A 175 2.60 -10.56 -19.91
CA SER A 175 2.69 -12.01 -19.89
C SER A 175 1.43 -12.61 -19.29
N MET A 176 0.75 -13.45 -20.08
CA MET A 176 -0.42 -14.20 -19.60
C MET A 176 -0.08 -15.13 -18.43
N ARG A 177 1.16 -15.64 -18.37
CA ARG A 177 1.64 -16.49 -17.28
C ARG A 177 1.71 -15.72 -15.97
N TYR A 178 2.34 -14.54 -15.98
CA TYR A 178 2.42 -13.70 -14.77
C TYR A 178 1.05 -13.20 -14.34
N PHE A 179 0.18 -12.82 -15.28
CA PHE A 179 -1.20 -12.47 -14.97
C PHE A 179 -1.95 -13.63 -14.31
N HIS A 180 -1.84 -14.85 -14.84
CA HIS A 180 -2.49 -16.03 -14.28
C HIS A 180 -2.00 -16.35 -12.87
N ASN A 181 -0.68 -16.35 -12.65
CA ASN A 181 -0.11 -16.55 -11.32
C ASN A 181 -0.66 -15.52 -10.32
N ARG A 182 -0.80 -14.27 -10.74
CA ARG A 182 -1.35 -13.19 -9.90
C ARG A 182 -2.85 -13.33 -9.60
N LEU A 183 -3.60 -14.06 -10.43
CA LEU A 183 -5.01 -14.40 -10.13
C LEU A 183 -5.13 -15.47 -9.05
N GLU A 184 -4.19 -16.42 -9.03
CA GLU A 184 -4.15 -17.53 -8.07
C GLU A 184 -3.52 -17.14 -6.74
N GLU A 185 -2.67 -16.11 -6.75
CA GLU A 185 -2.13 -15.55 -5.53
C GLU A 185 -3.25 -14.94 -4.67
N PRO A 186 -3.27 -15.24 -3.36
CA PRO A 186 -4.20 -14.58 -2.46
C PRO A 186 -3.98 -13.06 -2.53
N PRO A 187 -5.00 -12.24 -2.21
CA PRO A 187 -4.84 -10.81 -2.13
C PRO A 187 -3.60 -10.52 -1.28
N THR A 188 -2.54 -9.98 -1.89
CA THR A 188 -1.57 -9.27 -1.09
C THR A 188 -2.28 -8.01 -0.66
N ASP A 189 -2.73 -7.99 0.60
CA ASP A 189 -2.97 -6.76 1.33
C ASP A 189 -1.85 -5.79 0.95
N ILE A 190 -2.23 -4.67 0.32
CA ILE A 190 -1.45 -3.44 0.04
C ILE A 190 0.00 -3.65 0.40
N THR A 191 0.85 -3.89 -0.61
CA THR A 191 2.26 -4.28 -0.49
C THR A 191 2.92 -3.55 0.67
N PHE A 192 3.01 -4.24 1.80
CA PHE A 192 3.73 -3.75 2.95
C PHE A 192 5.18 -3.66 2.52
N ASP A 193 5.71 -2.45 2.44
CA ASP A 193 7.12 -2.26 2.13
C ASP A 193 7.93 -2.76 3.32
N PHE A 194 8.41 -3.99 3.22
CA PHE A 194 9.24 -4.60 4.25
C PHE A 194 10.57 -3.85 4.45
N ASN A 195 10.97 -2.95 3.53
CA ASN A 195 12.11 -2.06 3.74
C ASN A 195 11.92 -1.13 4.94
N LEU A 196 10.68 -0.77 5.31
CA LEU A 196 10.41 0.00 6.52
C LEU A 196 10.94 -0.69 7.78
N ILE A 197 10.90 -2.03 7.83
CA ILE A 197 11.45 -2.81 8.94
C ILE A 197 12.99 -2.72 8.96
N TRP A 198 13.60 -2.79 7.77
CA TRP A 198 15.05 -2.82 7.63
C TRP A 198 15.69 -1.45 7.90
N GLN A 199 14.96 -0.36 7.69
CA GLN A 199 15.41 1.01 7.94
C GLN A 199 15.39 1.41 9.43
N GLY A 200 14.65 0.71 10.29
CA GLY A 200 14.58 1.06 11.73
C GLY A 200 15.89 0.77 12.49
N ILE A 201 16.10 1.46 13.60
CA ILE A 201 17.31 1.34 14.43
C ILE A 201 17.06 0.29 15.52
N CYS A 202 17.43 -0.97 15.26
CA CYS A 202 17.40 -2.03 16.27
C CYS A 202 18.30 -3.21 15.87
N PRO A 203 18.62 -4.13 16.80
CA PRO A 203 19.36 -5.35 16.49
C PRO A 203 18.71 -6.19 15.37
N PRO A 204 19.49 -6.85 14.49
CA PRO A 204 18.98 -7.68 13.39
C PRO A 204 17.99 -8.77 13.83
N LYS A 205 18.19 -9.33 15.03
CA LYS A 205 17.29 -10.31 15.66
C LYS A 205 15.87 -9.77 15.80
N ILE A 206 15.72 -8.50 16.20
CA ILE A 206 14.42 -7.86 16.38
C ILE A 206 13.79 -7.54 15.03
N LYS A 207 14.57 -7.06 14.05
CA LYS A 207 14.08 -6.84 12.67
C LYS A 207 13.51 -8.12 12.06
N LEU A 208 14.22 -9.23 12.20
CA LEU A 208 13.77 -10.55 11.75
C LEU A 208 12.50 -11.00 12.48
N PHE A 209 12.40 -10.73 13.78
CA PHE A 209 11.20 -11.00 14.55
C PHE A 209 10.00 -10.18 14.05
N VAL A 210 10.16 -8.86 13.90
CA VAL A 210 9.09 -7.97 13.43
C VAL A 210 8.66 -8.33 11.99
N TRP A 211 9.60 -8.70 11.13
CA TRP A 211 9.29 -9.22 9.80
C TRP A 211 8.41 -10.48 9.84
N LYS A 212 8.71 -11.42 10.75
CA LYS A 212 7.84 -12.59 10.98
C LYS A 212 6.50 -12.19 11.57
N LEU A 213 6.48 -11.20 12.47
CA LEU A 213 5.29 -10.70 13.17
C LEU A 213 4.28 -10.11 12.18
N ILE A 214 4.72 -9.17 11.34
CA ILE A 214 3.89 -8.54 10.31
C ILE A 214 3.36 -9.56 9.30
N ARG A 215 4.12 -10.63 9.03
CA ARG A 215 3.69 -11.75 8.17
C ARG A 215 2.72 -12.73 8.85
N GLY A 216 2.41 -12.53 10.14
CA GLY A 216 1.57 -13.46 10.91
C GLY A 216 2.23 -14.82 11.14
N ARG A 217 3.57 -14.89 11.11
CA ARG A 217 4.37 -16.13 11.20
C ARG A 217 5.10 -16.31 12.54
N VAL A 218 4.71 -15.54 13.55
CA VAL A 218 5.22 -15.73 14.92
C VAL A 218 4.45 -16.87 15.58
N MET A 219 5.13 -17.65 16.42
CA MET A 219 4.60 -18.87 17.04
C MET A 219 3.67 -18.57 18.22
N VAL A 220 2.58 -17.85 17.94
CA VAL A 220 1.43 -17.68 18.84
C VAL A 220 0.60 -18.96 18.88
N LYS A 221 -0.25 -19.15 19.90
CA LYS A 221 -1.00 -20.41 20.06
C LYS A 221 -1.88 -20.78 18.85
N GLN A 222 -2.53 -19.81 18.21
CA GLN A 222 -3.29 -20.08 16.98
C GLN A 222 -2.42 -20.59 15.81
N VAL A 223 -1.16 -20.18 15.74
CA VAL A 223 -0.22 -20.68 14.72
C VAL A 223 0.28 -22.07 15.11
N LEU A 224 0.59 -22.27 16.39
CA LEU A 224 1.02 -23.55 16.95
C LEU A 224 -0.03 -24.65 16.82
N SER A 225 -1.32 -24.32 16.99
CA SER A 225 -2.42 -25.29 16.86
C SER A 225 -2.50 -25.92 15.47
N LYS A 226 -2.05 -25.20 14.43
CA LYS A 226 -1.98 -25.70 13.05
C LYS A 226 -0.87 -26.72 12.82
N PHE A 227 0.08 -26.86 13.75
CA PHE A 227 1.22 -27.78 13.67
C PHE A 227 1.07 -29.02 14.57
N GLY A 228 -0.14 -29.32 15.05
CA GLY A 228 -0.43 -30.56 15.77
C GLY A 228 -0.12 -30.53 17.27
N CYS A 229 -0.27 -29.37 17.93
CA CYS A 229 -0.24 -29.31 19.39
C CYS A 229 -1.41 -30.06 20.03
N ASP A 230 -1.22 -30.53 21.26
CA ASP A 230 -2.21 -31.26 22.05
C ASP A 230 -3.55 -30.48 22.13
N PRO A 231 -4.70 -31.08 21.77
CA PRO A 231 -6.02 -30.47 21.87
C PRO A 231 -6.40 -29.95 23.26
N ALA A 232 -5.73 -30.42 24.31
CA ALA A 232 -5.94 -29.96 25.69
C ALA A 232 -5.34 -28.58 25.99
N VAL A 233 -4.52 -28.00 25.10
CA VAL A 233 -3.88 -26.70 25.33
C VAL A 233 -4.87 -25.56 25.08
N SER A 234 -5.18 -24.80 26.14
CA SER A 234 -6.02 -23.60 26.04
C SER A 234 -5.45 -22.60 25.03
N LEU A 235 -6.25 -22.26 24.02
CA LEU A 235 -5.94 -21.25 23.00
C LEU A 235 -6.11 -19.81 23.51
N LEU A 236 -6.58 -19.61 24.74
CA LEU A 236 -6.80 -18.28 25.30
C LEU A 236 -5.49 -17.49 25.40
N CYS A 237 -5.60 -16.19 25.16
CA CYS A 237 -4.53 -15.22 25.33
C CYS A 237 -3.96 -15.30 26.76
N PRO A 238 -2.64 -15.50 26.92
CA PRO A 238 -2.02 -15.60 28.24
C PRO A 238 -2.29 -14.37 29.11
N PHE A 239 -2.36 -13.18 28.53
CA PHE A 239 -2.50 -11.94 29.31
C PHE A 239 -3.92 -11.66 29.79
N CYS A 240 -4.93 -11.75 28.92
CA CYS A 240 -6.31 -11.40 29.27
C CYS A 240 -7.18 -12.61 29.65
N ASN A 241 -6.80 -13.82 29.20
CA ASN A 241 -7.55 -15.05 29.37
C ASN A 241 -9.03 -14.97 28.95
N ALA A 242 -9.37 -14.07 28.03
CA ALA A 242 -10.74 -13.77 27.60
C ALA A 242 -11.00 -14.10 26.12
N GLU A 243 -10.03 -13.84 25.24
CA GLU A 243 -10.11 -14.16 23.80
C GLU A 243 -9.00 -15.12 23.39
N GLU A 244 -9.13 -15.74 22.21
CA GLU A 244 -8.09 -16.61 21.64
C GLU A 244 -6.81 -15.83 21.26
N GLU A 245 -5.66 -16.46 21.44
CA GLU A 245 -4.36 -15.89 21.12
C GLU A 245 -4.06 -15.99 19.61
N PHE A 246 -4.37 -14.91 18.89
CA PHE A 246 -3.85 -14.65 17.54
C PHE A 246 -2.97 -13.41 17.53
N VAL A 247 -2.28 -13.17 16.40
CA VAL A 247 -1.25 -12.12 16.31
C VAL A 247 -1.81 -10.73 16.62
N ASP A 248 -2.89 -10.31 15.98
CA ASP A 248 -3.45 -8.97 16.20
C ASP A 248 -4.00 -8.83 17.63
N HIS A 249 -4.65 -9.85 18.18
CA HIS A 249 -5.08 -9.80 19.58
C HIS A 249 -3.88 -9.69 20.53
N LEU A 250 -2.92 -10.59 20.47
CA LEU A 250 -1.80 -10.61 21.41
C LEU A 250 -1.00 -9.31 21.39
N PHE A 251 -0.74 -8.75 20.20
CA PHE A 251 0.17 -7.62 20.04
C PHE A 251 -0.53 -6.25 20.01
N LEU A 252 -1.84 -6.19 19.78
CA LEU A 252 -2.57 -4.92 19.64
C LEU A 252 -3.86 -4.87 20.46
N LEU A 253 -4.79 -5.81 20.24
CA LEU A 253 -6.16 -5.71 20.77
C LEU A 253 -6.30 -6.16 22.23
N CYS A 254 -5.36 -6.97 22.73
CA CYS A 254 -5.36 -7.44 24.11
C CYS A 254 -5.26 -6.24 25.07
N PRO A 255 -6.12 -6.13 26.10
CA PRO A 255 -6.11 -5.01 27.03
C PRO A 255 -4.75 -4.76 27.69
N TRP A 256 -4.00 -5.83 28.01
CA TRP A 256 -2.65 -5.70 28.57
C TRP A 256 -1.68 -5.03 27.58
N SER A 257 -1.71 -5.47 26.32
CA SER A 257 -0.83 -4.94 25.27
C SER A 257 -1.23 -3.53 24.86
N TRP A 258 -2.55 -3.25 24.76
CA TRP A 258 -3.06 -1.92 24.47
C TRP A 258 -2.71 -0.91 25.56
N ASN A 259 -2.75 -1.30 26.83
CA ASN A 259 -2.31 -0.45 27.94
C ASN A 259 -0.81 -0.12 27.84
N LEU A 260 0.03 -1.09 27.49
CA LEU A 260 1.46 -0.83 27.25
C LEU A 260 1.65 0.18 26.12
N TRP A 261 0.95 0.01 25.00
CA TRP A 261 0.99 0.96 23.89
C TRP A 261 0.54 2.36 24.31
N ASN A 262 -0.56 2.49 25.05
CA ASN A 262 -1.04 3.79 25.53
C ASN A 262 -0.04 4.48 26.45
N ASN A 263 0.57 3.74 27.39
CA ASN A 263 1.63 4.29 28.24
C ASN A 263 2.81 4.79 27.40
N CYS A 264 3.28 3.99 26.45
CA CYS A 264 4.38 4.35 25.57
C CYS A 264 4.05 5.53 24.63
N MET A 265 2.83 5.59 24.10
CA MET A 265 2.37 6.69 23.24
C MET A 265 2.22 8.00 24.02
N SER A 266 1.87 7.93 25.31
CA SER A 266 1.77 9.12 26.17
C SER A 266 3.08 9.88 26.30
N TRP A 267 4.24 9.22 26.15
CA TRP A 267 5.56 9.86 26.17
C TRP A 267 5.77 10.87 25.04
N PHE A 268 4.99 10.72 23.96
CA PHE A 268 5.07 11.55 22.76
C PHE A 268 3.79 12.39 22.56
N GLU A 269 2.90 12.45 23.55
CA GLU A 269 1.61 13.16 23.50
C GLU A 269 0.71 12.75 22.33
N VAL A 270 0.84 11.51 21.83
CA VAL A 270 0.03 11.03 20.70
C VAL A 270 -1.10 10.13 21.18
N VAL A 271 -2.30 10.36 20.63
CA VAL A 271 -3.47 9.50 20.85
C VAL A 271 -3.75 8.71 19.58
N SER A 272 -3.71 7.37 19.67
CA SER A 272 -4.01 6.45 18.57
C SER A 272 -5.31 5.71 18.82
N CYS A 273 -6.07 5.44 17.76
CA CYS A 273 -7.10 4.41 17.80
C CYS A 273 -6.47 3.11 17.29
N ALA A 274 -6.65 2.00 18.01
CA ALA A 274 -6.24 0.68 17.53
C ALA A 274 -6.95 0.41 16.20
N SER A 275 -6.19 0.08 15.16
CA SER A 275 -6.80 -0.54 13.99
C SER A 275 -7.05 -2.02 14.29
N ASN A 276 -7.93 -2.67 13.52
CA ASN A 276 -8.21 -4.10 13.74
C ASN A 276 -7.06 -5.02 13.27
N SER A 277 -5.92 -4.46 12.83
CA SER A 277 -4.78 -5.21 12.31
C SER A 277 -3.46 -4.55 12.70
N LEU A 278 -2.59 -5.30 13.36
CA LEU A 278 -1.23 -4.85 13.73
C LEU A 278 -0.44 -4.38 12.51
N LYS A 279 -0.62 -5.05 11.36
CA LYS A 279 0.02 -4.69 10.09
C LYS A 279 -0.44 -3.31 9.62
N ASN A 280 -1.76 -3.07 9.60
CA ASN A 280 -2.29 -1.78 9.19
C ASN A 280 -1.92 -0.70 10.19
N TRP A 281 -1.94 -1.00 11.48
CA TRP A 281 -1.55 -0.06 12.52
C TRP A 281 -0.09 0.41 12.39
N PHE A 282 0.83 -0.51 12.05
CA PHE A 282 2.22 -0.15 11.72
C PHE A 282 2.29 0.80 10.51
N LEU A 283 1.48 0.53 9.46
CA LEU A 283 1.44 1.34 8.25
C LEU A 283 0.83 2.72 8.49
N ASP A 284 -0.33 2.77 9.13
CA ASP A 284 -1.06 4.00 9.45
C ASP A 284 -0.12 4.99 10.14
N TRP A 285 0.66 4.52 11.12
CA TRP A 285 1.57 5.40 11.83
C TRP A 285 2.85 5.75 11.07
N SER A 286 3.39 4.80 10.29
CA SER A 286 4.52 5.10 9.38
C SER A 286 4.15 6.22 8.39
N SER A 287 2.87 6.29 8.00
CA SER A 287 2.33 7.33 7.11
C SER A 287 1.98 8.65 7.81
N LEU A 288 1.79 8.65 9.14
CA LEU A 288 1.54 9.84 9.96
C LEU A 288 2.82 10.58 10.36
N CYS A 289 3.99 9.94 10.23
CA CYS A 289 5.26 10.53 10.62
C CYS A 289 5.75 11.57 9.61
N ILE A 290 5.70 12.86 10.01
CA ILE A 290 6.01 14.02 9.17
C ILE A 290 7.53 14.18 8.94
N SER A 291 8.37 13.62 9.82
CA SER A 291 9.82 13.69 9.71
C SER A 291 10.49 12.32 9.81
N VAL A 292 11.68 12.20 9.20
CA VAL A 292 12.53 11.00 9.29
C VAL A 292 12.89 10.67 10.75
N LYS A 293 13.05 11.69 11.61
CA LYS A 293 13.32 11.49 13.05
C LYS A 293 12.11 10.88 13.77
N GLN A 294 10.89 11.38 13.53
CA GLN A 294 9.66 10.83 14.11
C GLN A 294 9.39 9.42 13.59
N SER A 295 9.58 9.17 12.29
CA SER A 295 9.45 7.84 11.70
C SER A 295 10.42 6.83 12.33
N ARG A 296 11.67 7.23 12.57
CA ARG A 296 12.67 6.40 13.26
C ARG A 296 12.30 6.14 14.71
N ALA A 297 11.92 7.18 15.46
CA ALA A 297 11.51 7.05 16.85
C ALA A 297 10.31 6.11 17.00
N TRP A 298 9.34 6.20 16.08
CA TRP A 298 8.19 5.31 16.08
C TRP A 298 8.55 3.87 15.71
N ASN A 299 9.36 3.66 14.67
CA ASN A 299 9.82 2.31 14.33
C ASN A 299 10.56 1.67 15.51
N SER A 300 11.40 2.44 16.21
CA SER A 300 12.07 1.98 17.42
C SER A 300 11.08 1.64 18.54
N LEU A 301 10.08 2.49 18.79
CA LEU A 301 9.04 2.23 19.79
C LEU A 301 8.22 0.99 19.43
N PHE A 302 7.82 0.86 18.16
CA PHE A 302 7.05 -0.28 17.68
C PHE A 302 7.83 -1.58 17.85
N PHE A 303 9.12 -1.58 17.51
CA PHE A 303 10.00 -2.72 17.68
C PHE A 303 10.21 -3.07 19.15
N ALA A 304 10.45 -2.08 20.00
CA ALA A 304 10.66 -2.26 21.43
C ALA A 304 9.40 -2.84 22.10
N CYS A 305 8.24 -2.21 21.91
CA CYS A 305 6.97 -2.69 22.45
C CYS A 305 6.63 -4.10 21.94
N SER A 306 6.73 -4.33 20.62
CA SER A 306 6.46 -5.66 20.05
C SER A 306 7.39 -6.73 20.63
N TRP A 307 8.67 -6.41 20.78
CA TRP A 307 9.64 -7.34 21.38
C TRP A 307 9.34 -7.60 22.86
N THR A 308 9.05 -6.57 23.64
CA THR A 308 8.71 -6.69 25.07
C THR A 308 7.43 -7.50 25.28
N ILE A 309 6.39 -7.27 24.47
CA ILE A 309 5.15 -8.08 24.50
C ILE A 309 5.47 -9.55 24.24
N TRP A 310 6.30 -9.83 23.22
CA TRP A 310 6.69 -11.20 22.88
C TRP A 310 7.48 -11.88 23.99
N GLU A 311 8.41 -11.16 24.63
CA GLU A 311 9.21 -11.69 25.72
C GLU A 311 8.36 -11.94 26.97
N ALA A 312 7.51 -10.99 27.37
CA ALA A 312 6.58 -11.13 28.48
C ALA A 312 5.63 -12.33 28.27
N ARG A 313 5.12 -12.50 27.04
CA ARG A 313 4.28 -13.65 26.69
C ARG A 313 5.04 -14.95 26.84
N ASN A 314 6.27 -15.04 26.34
CA ASN A 314 7.07 -16.26 26.43
C ASN A 314 7.47 -16.58 27.88
N GLN A 315 7.78 -15.58 28.69
CA GLN A 315 8.02 -15.79 30.13
C GLN A 315 6.77 -16.33 30.83
N MET A 316 5.60 -15.80 30.49
CA MET A 316 4.34 -16.28 31.05
C MET A 316 4.03 -17.73 30.62
N VAL A 317 4.19 -18.05 29.33
CA VAL A 317 3.87 -19.38 28.79
C VAL A 317 4.85 -20.45 29.24
N PHE A 318 6.15 -20.17 29.28
CA PHE A 318 7.17 -21.20 29.58
C PHE A 318 7.65 -21.21 31.04
N LYS A 319 7.51 -20.09 31.76
CA LYS A 319 8.00 -19.96 33.15
C LYS A 319 6.89 -19.60 34.15
N GLY A 320 5.66 -19.34 33.70
CA GLY A 320 4.55 -18.93 34.57
C GLY A 320 4.71 -17.54 35.18
N LEU A 321 5.67 -16.74 34.72
CA LEU A 321 5.95 -15.41 35.27
C LEU A 321 5.03 -14.36 34.65
N LYS A 322 4.26 -13.66 35.48
CA LYS A 322 3.41 -12.55 35.05
C LYS A 322 4.19 -11.24 35.10
N THR A 323 4.35 -10.60 33.94
CA THR A 323 4.94 -9.27 33.83
C THR A 323 3.86 -8.21 34.00
N ALA A 324 4.05 -7.28 34.93
CA ALA A 324 3.16 -6.13 35.05
C ALA A 324 3.38 -5.16 33.89
N VAL A 325 2.34 -4.42 33.47
CA VAL A 325 2.46 -3.43 32.37
C VAL A 325 3.52 -2.38 32.69
N SER A 326 3.66 -1.96 33.95
CA SER A 326 4.70 -1.01 34.38
C SER A 326 6.12 -1.55 34.19
N GLN A 327 6.36 -2.83 34.50
CA GLN A 327 7.68 -3.46 34.28
C GLN A 327 8.00 -3.59 32.78
N ALA A 328 6.99 -3.88 31.97
CA ALA A 328 7.13 -3.90 30.52
C ALA A 328 7.42 -2.49 29.98
N GLU A 329 6.75 -1.47 30.51
CA GLU A 329 6.98 -0.07 30.18
C GLU A 329 8.43 0.36 30.48
N ASP A 330 8.97 0.04 31.65
CA ASP A 330 10.35 0.34 32.03
C ASP A 330 11.36 -0.35 31.09
N THR A 331 11.05 -1.59 30.68
CA THR A 331 11.84 -2.30 29.68
C THR A 331 11.84 -1.54 28.35
N VAL A 332 10.68 -1.10 27.87
CA VAL A 332 10.59 -0.31 26.63
C VAL A 332 11.34 1.02 26.74
N LYS A 333 11.28 1.72 27.88
CA LYS A 333 12.06 2.95 28.10
C LYS A 333 13.55 2.72 27.91
N PHE A 334 14.09 1.62 28.44
CA PHE A 334 15.50 1.26 28.26
C PHE A 334 15.89 1.01 26.79
N TRP A 335 14.96 0.53 25.95
CA TRP A 335 15.21 0.31 24.52
C TRP A 335 15.15 1.58 23.67
N VAL A 336 14.40 2.59 24.12
CA VAL A 336 14.11 3.81 23.35
C VAL A 336 14.94 5.01 23.82
N ALA A 337 15.45 4.98 25.06
CA ALA A 337 16.46 5.92 25.58
C ALA A 337 17.80 5.75 24.84
#